data_AF-A0A939R055-F1
#
_entry.id   AF-A0A939R055-F1
#
_cell.length_a   1.000
_cell.length_b   1.000
_cell.length_c   1.000
_cell.angle_alpha   90.00
_cell.angle_beta   90.00
_cell.angle_gamma   90.00
#
_symmetry.space_group_name_H-M   'P 1'
#
loop_
_entity.id
_entity.type
_entity.pdbx_description
1 polymer ?
#
loop_
_entity_poly.entity_id
_entity_poly.type
_entity_poly.pdbx_seq_one_letter_code
_entity_poly.pdbx_strand_id
1 'polypeptide(L)'
;MKKIKLLLILLAMSLANCAQSNNDSMKVETFTEYPSEIDGGSCAFYLNKSDKDKGCFFMVNDFCDTAYIKINGKMEVLKMKNNSIESTIEYSNSSYALTILISEQKDTTDESYTLKGTIKVKNAKGETKSFPFIGECGC
;
A
#
# COMPACT_ATOMS: atom_id res chain seq x y z
N MET A 1 -8.43 51.40 26.94
CA MET A 1 -7.67 50.99 25.73
C MET A 1 -6.77 49.81 26.07
N LYS A 2 -7.07 48.61 25.56
CA LYS A 2 -6.09 47.53 25.28
C LYS A 2 -6.79 46.49 24.42
N LYS A 3 -6.41 46.45 23.14
CA LYS A 3 -6.91 45.52 22.13
C LYS A 3 -6.29 44.15 22.42
N ILE A 4 -7.09 43.14 22.78
CA ILE A 4 -6.62 41.75 22.81
C ILE A 4 -6.91 41.16 21.43
N LYS A 5 -5.83 40.94 20.68
CA LYS A 5 -5.86 40.31 19.36
C LYS A 5 -6.31 38.86 19.52
N LEU A 6 -7.41 38.55 18.87
CA LEU A 6 -7.82 37.21 18.47
C LEU A 6 -6.67 36.57 17.68
N LEU A 7 -6.04 35.53 18.22
CA LEU A 7 -5.09 34.70 17.48
C LEU A 7 -5.77 33.36 17.18
N LEU A 8 -6.36 33.27 16.00
CA LEU A 8 -6.83 32.02 15.40
C LEU A 8 -5.60 31.16 15.07
N ILE A 9 -5.33 30.15 15.90
CA ILE A 9 -4.40 29.07 15.54
C ILE A 9 -5.15 28.15 14.58
N LEU A 10 -5.03 28.44 13.28
CA LEU A 10 -5.34 27.48 12.21
C LEU A 10 -4.27 26.38 12.28
N LEU A 11 -4.56 25.32 13.02
CA LEU A 11 -3.82 24.08 12.93
C LEU A 11 -4.20 23.44 11.59
N ALA A 12 -3.54 23.87 10.51
CA ALA A 12 -3.62 23.17 9.23
C ALA A 12 -2.88 21.84 9.41
N MET A 13 -3.60 20.82 9.85
CA MET A 13 -3.20 19.43 9.63
C MET A 13 -3.06 19.28 8.12
N SER A 14 -1.81 19.28 7.65
CA SER A 14 -1.49 18.94 6.28
C SER A 14 -1.87 17.49 6.08
N LEU A 15 -3.12 17.24 5.70
CA LEU A 15 -3.56 15.94 5.23
C LEU A 15 -2.71 15.66 4.00
N ALA A 16 -1.76 14.72 4.14
CA ALA A 16 -1.11 14.11 3.00
C ALA A 16 -2.24 13.60 2.11
N ASN A 17 -2.46 14.28 0.98
CA ASN A 17 -3.48 13.89 0.03
C ASN A 17 -2.93 12.65 -0.70
N CYS A 18 -3.20 11.48 -0.13
CA CYS A 18 -2.88 10.17 -0.69
C CYS A 18 -3.97 9.78 -1.70
N ALA A 19 -3.61 9.05 -2.75
CA ALA A 19 -4.58 8.64 -3.77
C ALA A 19 -5.63 7.66 -3.23
N GLN A 20 -6.90 7.87 -3.64
CA GLN A 20 -8.02 6.96 -3.38
C GLN A 20 -8.61 6.46 -4.70
N SER A 21 -8.90 5.16 -4.80
CA SER A 21 -9.64 4.61 -5.93
C SER A 21 -11.15 4.70 -5.69
N ASN A 22 -11.79 5.73 -6.23
CA ASN A 22 -13.23 5.96 -6.08
C ASN A 22 -14.01 5.26 -7.20
N ASN A 23 -14.43 4.02 -6.96
CA ASN A 23 -15.51 3.36 -7.72
C ASN A 23 -16.30 2.44 -6.78
N ASP A 24 -17.62 2.49 -6.86
CA ASP A 24 -18.59 2.44 -5.74
C ASP A 24 -18.82 1.09 -5.03
N SER A 25 -18.17 -0.01 -5.40
CA SER A 25 -18.42 -1.33 -4.78
C SER A 25 -17.25 -1.93 -3.99
N MET A 26 -16.01 -1.54 -4.28
CA MET A 26 -14.82 -1.96 -3.53
C MET A 26 -13.77 -0.84 -3.50
N LYS A 27 -13.75 -0.02 -2.47
CA LYS A 27 -12.77 1.06 -2.34
C LYS A 27 -11.44 0.49 -1.89
N VAL A 28 -10.40 0.64 -2.70
CA VAL A 28 -9.02 0.28 -2.33
C VAL A 28 -8.26 1.58 -2.10
N GLU A 29 -7.65 1.69 -0.94
CA GLU A 29 -7.16 2.96 -0.40
C GLU A 29 -5.70 2.86 0.00
N THR A 30 -5.03 3.99 -0.05
CA THR A 30 -3.72 4.17 0.57
C THR A 30 -3.86 4.41 2.08
N PHE A 31 -2.78 4.20 2.81
CA PHE A 31 -2.67 4.38 4.26
C PHE A 31 -1.28 4.87 4.64
N THR A 32 -1.13 5.47 5.83
CA THR A 32 0.12 6.09 6.29
C THR A 32 0.69 5.43 7.54
N GLU A 33 -0.13 4.65 8.26
CA GLU A 33 0.30 3.93 9.44
C GLU A 33 0.94 2.61 9.04
N TYR A 34 2.22 2.45 9.37
CA TYR A 34 2.95 1.22 9.10
C TYR A 34 2.54 0.14 10.13
N PRO A 35 2.16 -1.08 9.72
CA PRO A 35 1.72 -2.14 10.63
C PRO A 35 2.79 -2.47 11.66
N SER A 36 2.42 -2.45 12.94
CA SER A 36 3.33 -2.71 14.07
C SER A 36 3.83 -4.15 14.17
N GLU A 37 3.15 -5.07 13.47
CA GLU A 37 3.47 -6.49 13.43
C GLU A 37 4.67 -6.81 12.53
N ILE A 38 5.07 -5.86 11.66
CA ILE A 38 6.25 -6.02 10.83
C ILE A 38 7.47 -5.61 11.64
N ASP A 39 8.37 -6.56 11.88
CA ASP A 39 9.63 -6.38 12.61
C ASP A 39 10.78 -6.96 11.76
N GLY A 40 11.44 -6.08 11.00
CA GLY A 40 12.52 -6.44 10.07
C GLY A 40 12.23 -6.03 8.63
N GLY A 41 12.78 -6.80 7.68
CA GLY A 41 12.70 -6.48 6.26
C GLY A 41 11.29 -6.62 5.67
N SER A 42 11.02 -5.77 4.68
CA SER A 42 9.67 -5.58 4.14
C SER A 42 9.72 -5.04 2.73
N CYS A 43 8.58 -5.10 2.05
CA CYS A 43 8.34 -4.27 0.87
C CYS A 43 7.21 -3.28 1.10
N ALA A 44 7.43 -2.04 0.71
CA ALA A 44 6.42 -1.00 0.62
C ALA A 44 6.03 -0.76 -0.84
N PHE A 45 4.74 -0.75 -1.13
CA PHE A 45 4.18 -0.56 -2.47
C PHE A 45 3.40 0.75 -2.53
N TYR A 46 3.58 1.52 -3.60
CA TYR A 46 2.98 2.84 -3.81
C TYR A 46 2.32 2.90 -5.19
N LEU A 47 1.20 3.61 -5.33
CA LEU A 47 0.52 3.76 -6.63
C LEU A 47 1.30 4.63 -7.62
N ASN A 48 2.08 5.58 -7.10
CA ASN A 48 2.85 6.54 -7.88
C ASN A 48 3.96 7.17 -7.01
N LYS A 49 4.81 7.97 -7.63
CA LYS A 49 5.92 8.67 -6.95
C LYS A 49 5.44 9.65 -5.87
N SER A 50 4.32 10.35 -6.06
CA SER A 50 3.84 11.30 -5.05
C SER A 50 3.39 10.59 -3.77
N ASP A 51 2.74 9.44 -3.90
CA ASP A 51 2.36 8.62 -2.75
C ASP A 51 3.60 8.11 -2.03
N LYS A 52 4.62 7.66 -2.78
CA LYS A 52 5.93 7.29 -2.23
C LYS A 52 6.58 8.42 -1.43
N ASP A 53 6.73 9.59 -2.04
CA ASP A 53 7.40 10.75 -1.42
C ASP A 53 6.67 11.23 -0.14
N LYS A 54 5.37 10.91 0.01
CA LYS A 54 4.53 11.23 1.17
C LYS A 54 4.40 10.10 2.19
N GLY A 55 4.93 8.90 1.92
CA GLY A 55 4.71 7.72 2.77
C GLY A 55 3.26 7.19 2.74
N CYS A 56 2.56 7.39 1.62
CA CYS A 56 1.21 6.87 1.39
C CYS A 56 1.29 5.45 0.82
N PHE A 57 1.38 4.46 1.69
CA PHE A 57 1.43 3.05 1.30
C PHE A 57 0.13 2.62 0.63
N PHE A 58 0.24 1.94 -0.50
CA PHE A 58 -0.88 1.22 -1.11
C PHE A 58 -1.01 -0.20 -0.52
N MET A 59 0.13 -0.84 -0.29
CA MET A 59 0.26 -2.12 0.35
C MET A 59 1.64 -2.18 1.02
N VAL A 60 1.77 -2.93 2.10
CA VAL A 60 3.07 -3.38 2.62
C VAL A 60 3.05 -4.89 2.81
N ASN A 61 4.21 -5.55 2.76
CA ASN A 61 4.33 -6.94 3.17
C ASN A 61 5.56 -7.20 4.05
N ASP A 62 5.46 -8.27 4.84
CA ASP A 62 6.53 -8.83 5.66
C ASP A 62 7.15 -10.01 4.91
N PHE A 63 8.33 -9.82 4.31
CA PHE A 63 9.07 -10.82 3.51
C PHE A 63 8.19 -11.73 2.63
N CYS A 64 7.20 -11.13 1.98
CA CYS A 64 6.21 -11.83 1.18
C CYS A 64 5.31 -12.84 1.92
N ASP A 65 5.37 -13.03 3.24
CA ASP A 65 4.45 -13.92 3.97
C ASP A 65 3.08 -13.28 4.19
N THR A 66 3.07 -12.04 4.68
CA THR A 66 1.84 -11.33 5.05
C THR A 66 1.73 -10.00 4.33
N ALA A 67 0.61 -9.78 3.66
CA ALA A 67 0.28 -8.52 3.01
C ALA A 67 -0.77 -7.73 3.80
N TYR A 68 -0.57 -6.41 3.87
CA TYR A 68 -1.47 -5.45 4.50
C TYR A 68 -1.94 -4.44 3.46
N ILE A 69 -3.26 -4.31 3.32
CA ILE A 69 -3.89 -3.39 2.36
C ILE A 69 -5.18 -2.81 2.93
N LYS A 70 -5.47 -1.54 2.65
CA LYS A 70 -6.72 -0.91 3.11
C LYS A 70 -7.82 -1.06 2.07
N ILE A 71 -8.89 -1.76 2.43
CA ILE A 71 -10.06 -1.98 1.57
C ILE A 71 -11.32 -1.59 2.36
N ASN A 72 -12.18 -0.76 1.75
CA ASN A 72 -13.43 -0.27 2.35
C ASN A 72 -13.22 0.32 3.76
N GLY A 73 -12.16 1.13 3.95
CA GLY A 73 -11.82 1.75 5.21
C GLY A 73 -11.13 0.84 6.23
N LYS A 74 -11.03 -0.47 5.97
CA LYS A 74 -10.48 -1.46 6.92
C LYS A 74 -9.12 -1.98 6.44
N MET A 75 -8.20 -2.18 7.39
CA MET A 75 -6.95 -2.89 7.13
C MET A 75 -7.24 -4.39 6.97
N GLU A 76 -6.98 -4.91 5.78
CA GLU A 76 -7.09 -6.33 5.46
C GLU A 76 -5.71 -6.95 5.52
N VAL A 77 -5.64 -8.09 6.22
CA VAL A 77 -4.44 -8.90 6.36
C VAL A 77 -4.63 -10.16 5.51
N LEU A 78 -3.67 -10.44 4.63
CA LEU A 78 -3.73 -11.56 3.70
C LEU A 78 -2.46 -12.38 3.78
N LYS A 79 -2.62 -13.70 3.74
CA LYS A 79 -1.50 -14.64 3.78
C LYS A 79 -1.10 -15.06 2.39
N MET A 80 0.19 -15.20 2.16
CA MET A 80 0.72 -15.75 0.92
C MET A 80 0.13 -17.14 0.68
N LYS A 81 -0.33 -17.37 -0.55
CA LYS A 81 -0.78 -18.67 -1.02
C LYS A 81 0.24 -19.30 -1.93
N ASN A 82 0.93 -18.47 -2.69
CA ASN A 82 1.74 -18.94 -3.77
C ASN A 82 2.81 -17.92 -4.14
N ASN A 83 4.02 -18.43 -4.39
CA ASN A 83 5.16 -17.69 -4.93
C ASN A 83 5.85 -18.56 -6.00
N SER A 84 5.06 -19.15 -6.89
CA SER A 84 5.53 -20.21 -7.81
C SER A 84 6.12 -19.70 -9.11
N ILE A 85 6.11 -18.39 -9.36
CA ILE A 85 6.73 -17.78 -10.53
C ILE A 85 7.46 -16.53 -10.03
N GLU A 86 8.75 -16.35 -10.37
CA GLU A 86 9.60 -15.23 -9.92
C GLU A 86 8.94 -13.84 -10.07
N SER A 87 7.94 -13.73 -10.95
CA SER A 87 7.23 -12.49 -11.26
C SER A 87 5.77 -12.45 -10.77
N THR A 88 5.26 -13.47 -10.08
CA THR A 88 3.87 -13.51 -9.59
C THR A 88 3.77 -13.95 -8.14
N ILE A 89 3.22 -13.09 -7.29
CA ILE A 89 3.00 -13.36 -5.86
C ILE A 89 1.50 -13.26 -5.56
N GLU A 90 0.96 -14.27 -4.88
CA GLU A 90 -0.46 -14.34 -4.56
C GLU A 90 -0.71 -14.37 -3.05
N TYR A 91 -1.62 -13.52 -2.59
CA TYR A 91 -2.10 -13.47 -1.22
C TYR A 91 -3.61 -13.65 -1.18
N SER A 92 -4.13 -14.25 -0.12
CA SER A 92 -5.58 -14.25 0.11
C SER A 92 -5.98 -14.34 1.56
N ASN A 93 -7.22 -13.93 1.82
CA ASN A 93 -7.97 -14.21 3.03
C ASN A 93 -9.37 -14.71 2.65
N SER A 94 -10.31 -14.76 3.60
CA SER A 94 -11.68 -15.23 3.34
C SER A 94 -12.49 -14.33 2.39
N SER A 95 -12.07 -13.08 2.17
CA SER A 95 -12.87 -12.05 1.51
C SER A 95 -12.21 -11.52 0.23
N TYR A 96 -10.88 -11.57 0.16
CA TYR A 96 -10.11 -10.97 -0.92
C TYR A 96 -8.98 -11.88 -1.39
N ALA A 97 -8.64 -11.72 -2.67
CA ALA A 97 -7.42 -12.25 -3.27
C ALA A 97 -6.62 -11.10 -3.89
N LEU A 98 -5.31 -11.10 -3.65
CA LEU A 98 -4.35 -10.20 -4.28
C LEU A 98 -3.40 -11.00 -5.17
N THR A 99 -3.13 -10.45 -6.35
CA THR A 99 -2.10 -10.94 -7.26
C THR A 99 -1.17 -9.80 -7.61
N ILE A 100 0.10 -9.92 -7.26
CA ILE A 100 1.18 -9.01 -7.67
C ILE A 100 1.82 -9.58 -8.91
N LEU A 101 1.85 -8.79 -9.99
CA LEU A 101 2.53 -9.11 -11.24
C LEU A 101 3.72 -8.15 -11.37
N ILE A 102 4.94 -8.66 -11.19
CA ILE A 102 6.19 -7.90 -11.27
C ILE A 102 6.63 -7.85 -12.73
N SER A 103 6.82 -6.64 -13.26
CA SER A 103 7.31 -6.42 -14.63
C SER A 103 8.76 -5.94 -14.69
N GLU A 104 9.25 -5.34 -13.61
CA GLU A 104 10.62 -4.84 -13.51
C GLU A 104 11.10 -5.02 -12.06
N GLN A 105 12.32 -5.52 -11.92
CA GLN A 105 13.08 -5.52 -10.67
C GLN A 105 14.43 -4.89 -10.95
N LYS A 106 14.88 -4.01 -10.04
CA LYS A 106 16.19 -3.39 -10.11
C LYS A 106 16.80 -3.32 -8.72
N ASP A 107 17.94 -3.97 -8.56
CA ASP A 107 18.74 -3.90 -7.34
C ASP A 107 19.26 -2.47 -7.14
N THR A 108 19.15 -2.00 -5.90
CA THR A 108 19.62 -0.66 -5.50
C THR A 108 20.85 -0.74 -4.60
N THR A 109 20.92 -1.75 -3.74
CA THR A 109 22.07 -2.09 -2.88
C THR A 109 22.10 -3.61 -2.65
N ASP A 110 23.08 -4.11 -1.90
CA ASP A 110 23.17 -5.54 -1.55
C ASP A 110 21.92 -6.06 -0.80
N GLU A 111 21.25 -5.20 -0.03
CA GLU A 111 20.07 -5.56 0.78
C GLU A 111 18.78 -4.84 0.36
N SER A 112 18.74 -4.18 -0.81
CA SER A 112 17.53 -3.47 -1.26
C SER A 112 17.34 -3.50 -2.77
N TYR A 113 16.09 -3.50 -3.18
CA TYR A 113 15.70 -3.48 -4.59
C TYR A 113 14.38 -2.74 -4.80
N THR A 114 14.18 -2.28 -6.02
CA THR A 114 12.95 -1.63 -6.46
C THR A 114 12.18 -2.55 -7.40
N LEU A 115 10.86 -2.47 -7.32
CA LEU A 115 9.92 -3.22 -8.15
C LEU A 115 9.00 -2.28 -8.92
N LYS A 116 8.56 -2.68 -10.10
CA LYS A 116 7.37 -2.11 -10.75
C LYS A 116 6.49 -3.22 -11.28
N GLY A 117 5.20 -2.93 -11.37
CA GLY A 117 4.26 -3.91 -11.88
C GLY A 117 2.81 -3.51 -11.67
N THR A 118 1.96 -4.51 -11.54
CA THR A 118 0.52 -4.36 -11.29
C THR A 118 0.08 -5.20 -10.11
N ILE A 119 -0.71 -4.61 -9.21
CA ILE A 119 -1.45 -5.32 -8.16
C ILE A 119 -2.90 -5.46 -8.59
N LYS A 120 -3.42 -6.68 -8.60
CA LYS A 120 -4.84 -6.99 -8.81
C LYS A 120 -5.48 -7.34 -7.49
N VAL A 121 -6.61 -6.73 -7.18
CA VAL A 121 -7.43 -7.01 -5.99
C VAL A 121 -8.77 -7.55 -6.46
N LYS A 122 -9.16 -8.73 -6.00
CA LYS A 122 -10.45 -9.36 -6.30
C LYS A 122 -11.23 -9.62 -5.01
N ASN A 123 -12.51 -9.25 -4.98
CA ASN A 123 -13.40 -9.60 -3.86
C ASN A 123 -14.16 -10.92 -4.12
N ALA A 124 -14.78 -11.45 -3.08
CA ALA A 124 -15.61 -12.66 -3.15
C ALA A 124 -16.80 -12.56 -4.13
N LYS A 125 -17.25 -11.35 -4.48
CA LYS A 125 -18.31 -11.12 -5.48
C LYS A 125 -17.78 -11.16 -6.92
N GLY A 126 -16.47 -11.34 -7.11
CA GLY A 126 -15.83 -11.41 -8.42
C GLY A 126 -15.39 -10.05 -9.00
N GLU A 127 -15.70 -8.94 -8.34
CA GLU A 127 -15.19 -7.63 -8.75
C GLU A 127 -13.67 -7.62 -8.65
N THR A 128 -13.01 -7.11 -9.69
CA THR A 128 -11.55 -7.04 -9.77
C THR A 128 -11.12 -5.61 -10.09
N LYS A 129 -10.16 -5.07 -9.34
CA LYS A 129 -9.49 -3.80 -9.61
C LYS A 129 -7.99 -4.04 -9.81
N SER A 130 -7.38 -3.27 -10.71
CA SER A 130 -5.94 -3.37 -11.04
C SER A 130 -5.27 -2.03 -10.87
N PHE A 131 -4.09 -2.03 -10.27
CA PHE A 131 -3.35 -0.83 -9.91
C PHE A 131 -1.89 -0.96 -10.34
N PRO A 132 -1.32 0.03 -11.05
CA PRO A 132 0.12 0.07 -11.22
C PRO A 132 0.77 0.33 -9.85
N PHE A 133 2.00 -0.16 -9.66
CA PHE A 133 2.76 0.12 -8.46
C PHE A 133 4.23 0.41 -8.73
N ILE A 134 4.83 1.12 -7.77
CA ILE A 134 6.27 1.23 -7.52
C ILE A 134 6.51 0.60 -6.15
N GLY A 135 7.43 -0.36 -6.06
CA GLY A 135 7.78 -1.07 -4.84
C GLY A 135 9.21 -0.75 -4.40
N GLU A 136 9.42 -0.67 -3.10
CA GLU A 136 10.74 -0.64 -2.47
C GLU A 136 10.80 -1.75 -1.43
N CYS A 137 11.80 -2.61 -1.57
CA CYS A 137 12.04 -3.72 -0.67
C CYS A 137 13.42 -3.57 -0.03
N GLY A 138 13.53 -3.89 1.25
CA GLY A 138 14.81 -3.91 1.94
C GLY A 138 14.75 -4.63 3.28
N CYS A 139 15.93 -4.95 3.82
CA CYS A 139 16.13 -5.50 5.16
C CYS A 139 16.96 -4.53 6.01
#